data_AF-A0A451BYU3-F1
#
_entry.id   AF-A0A451BYU3-F1
#
_cell.length_a   1.000
_cell.length_b   1.000
_cell.length_c   1.000
_cell.angle_alpha   90.00
_cell.angle_beta   90.00
_cell.angle_gamma   90.00
#
_symmetry.space_group_name_H-M   'P 1'
#
loop_
_entity.id
_entity.type
_entity.pdbx_description
1 polymer ?
#
loop_
_entity_poly.entity_id
_entity_poly.type
_entity_poly.pdbx_seq_one_letter_code
_entity_poly.pdbx_strand_id
1 'polypeptide(L)'
;MKVPKDPEGEIVQQLRGARCLVGYCREIGQTFWKSRGFLDGYQYRFIKIVPSSIDKRTTWEPPKTGTHDKPENMLKIRCARNYRLEFNQLAGKGEST
;
A
#
# COMPACT_ATOMS: atom_id res chain seq x y z
N MET A 1 -2.82 13.05 -31.70
CA MET A 1 -1.68 12.58 -30.87
C MET A 1 -2.23 11.65 -29.80
N LYS A 2 -1.70 10.42 -29.67
CA LYS A 2 -2.09 9.50 -28.59
C LYS A 2 -1.30 9.92 -27.34
N VAL A 3 -2.00 10.43 -26.32
CA VAL A 3 -1.36 10.78 -25.04
C VAL A 3 -0.72 9.50 -24.48
N PRO A 4 0.56 9.52 -24.06
CA PRO A 4 1.15 8.36 -23.40
C PRO A 4 0.32 8.07 -22.15
N LYS A 5 -0.19 6.84 -22.03
CA LYS A 5 -0.83 6.41 -20.79
C LYS A 5 0.23 6.48 -19.70
N ASP A 6 -0.04 7.24 -18.64
CA ASP A 6 0.76 7.21 -17.41
C ASP A 6 0.08 6.27 -16.41
N PRO A 7 0.34 4.94 -16.50
CA PRO A 7 -0.28 3.96 -15.63
C PRO A 7 0.13 4.13 -14.16
N GLU A 8 1.22 4.85 -13.87
CA GLU A 8 1.60 5.12 -12.49
C GLU A 8 0.80 6.30 -11.92
N GLY A 9 0.64 7.37 -12.68
CA GLY A 9 -0.24 8.48 -12.32
C GLY A 9 -1.68 8.06 -12.04
N GLU A 10 -2.25 7.16 -12.87
CA GLU A 10 -3.60 6.60 -12.64
C GLU A 10 -3.68 5.84 -11.31
N ILE A 11 -2.66 5.02 -10.98
CA ILE A 11 -2.60 4.28 -9.71
C ILE A 11 -2.49 5.24 -8.52
N VAL A 12 -1.63 6.27 -8.61
CA VAL A 12 -1.51 7.29 -7.56
C VAL A 12 -2.85 7.98 -7.32
N GLN A 13 -3.60 8.30 -8.38
CA GLN A 13 -4.93 8.89 -8.25
C GLN A 13 -5.93 7.96 -7.57
N GLN A 14 -5.94 6.66 -7.91
CA GLN A 14 -6.77 5.66 -7.24
C GLN A 14 -6.43 5.55 -5.75
N LEU A 15 -5.14 5.53 -5.41
CA LEU A 15 -4.67 5.45 -4.02
C LEU A 15 -5.01 6.70 -3.22
N ARG A 16 -4.98 7.89 -3.83
CA ARG A 16 -5.49 9.13 -3.22
C ARG A 16 -6.99 9.01 -2.90
N GLY A 17 -7.80 8.49 -3.82
CA GLY A 17 -9.22 8.24 -3.59
C GLY A 17 -9.47 7.23 -2.46
N ALA A 18 -8.72 6.13 -2.45
CA ALA A 18 -8.80 5.12 -1.40
C ALA A 18 -8.48 5.70 0.00
N ARG A 19 -7.50 6.60 0.09
CA ARG A 19 -7.17 7.33 1.33
C ARG A 19 -8.38 8.13 1.83
N CYS A 20 -9.09 8.83 0.96
CA CYS A 20 -10.29 9.58 1.33
C CYS A 20 -11.38 8.65 1.86
N LEU A 21 -11.60 7.50 1.21
CA LEU A 21 -12.58 6.50 1.65
C LEU A 21 -12.25 5.97 3.06
N VAL A 22 -10.99 5.64 3.33
CA VAL A 22 -10.56 5.19 4.66
C VAL A 22 -10.78 6.27 5.71
N GLY A 23 -10.49 7.54 5.39
CA GLY A 23 -10.80 8.69 6.24
C GLY A 23 -12.29 8.78 6.58
N TYR A 24 -13.16 8.65 5.57
CA TYR A 24 -14.61 8.64 5.77
C TYR A 24 -15.08 7.47 6.65
N CYS A 25 -14.54 6.26 6.43
CA CYS A 25 -14.83 5.10 7.27
C CYS A 25 -14.38 5.30 8.73
N ARG A 26 -13.25 6.00 8.95
CA ARG A 26 -12.79 6.33 10.30
C ARG A 26 -13.76 7.26 11.03
N GLU A 27 -14.25 8.30 10.38
CA GLU A 27 -15.27 9.21 10.95
C GLU A 27 -16.58 8.48 11.28
N ILE A 28 -17.05 7.61 10.37
CA ILE A 28 -18.19 6.72 10.64
C ILE A 28 -17.91 5.87 11.86
N GLY A 29 -16.74 5.23 11.93
CA GLY A 29 -16.42 4.33 13.02
C GLY A 29 -16.33 5.02 14.38
N GLN A 30 -15.74 6.22 14.43
CA GLN A 30 -15.71 7.03 15.64
C GLN A 30 -17.12 7.32 16.16
N THR A 31 -18.03 7.68 15.24
CA THR A 31 -19.42 7.99 15.56
C THR A 31 -20.21 6.74 15.97
N PHE A 32 -20.12 5.67 15.17
CA PHE A 32 -20.90 4.44 15.36
C PHE A 32 -20.52 3.71 16.66
N TRP A 33 -19.22 3.58 16.95
CA TRP A 33 -18.73 2.92 18.17
C TRP A 33 -18.62 3.87 19.37
N LYS A 34 -18.96 5.17 19.23
CA LYS A 34 -18.76 6.21 20.25
C LYS A 34 -17.33 6.24 20.81
N SER A 35 -16.36 5.90 19.98
CA SER A 35 -14.95 5.78 20.35
C SER A 35 -14.14 6.82 19.59
N ARG A 36 -13.72 7.89 20.27
CA ARG A 36 -12.88 8.94 19.68
C ARG A 36 -11.54 8.39 19.15
N GLY A 37 -11.06 7.31 19.75
CA GLY A 37 -9.80 6.65 19.36
C GLY A 37 -9.96 5.61 18.25
N PHE A 38 -11.12 5.48 17.61
CA PHE A 38 -11.32 4.49 16.55
C PHE A 38 -10.32 4.73 15.41
N LEU A 39 -9.42 3.76 15.22
CA LEU A 39 -8.29 3.82 14.27
C LEU A 39 -7.47 5.10 14.43
N ASP A 40 -7.12 5.53 15.65
CA ASP A 40 -6.32 6.75 15.82
C ASP A 40 -4.83 6.53 15.48
N GLY A 41 -4.30 5.35 15.80
CA GLY A 41 -2.91 4.97 15.53
C GLY A 41 -2.67 4.21 14.22
N TYR A 42 -3.66 4.12 13.32
CA TYR A 42 -3.46 3.40 12.06
C TYR A 42 -2.44 4.13 11.18
N GLN A 43 -1.69 3.35 10.42
CA GLN A 43 -0.71 3.86 9.47
C GLN A 43 -1.13 3.49 8.05
N TYR A 44 -0.99 4.43 7.13
CA TYR A 44 -1.13 4.14 5.71
C TYR A 44 0.10 3.42 5.19
N ARG A 45 -0.13 2.34 4.43
CA ARG A 45 0.87 1.65 3.63
C ARG A 45 0.35 1.49 2.21
N PHE A 46 0.92 2.27 1.29
CA PHE A 46 0.56 2.24 -0.11
C PHE A 46 1.43 1.23 -0.85
N ILE A 47 0.81 0.28 -1.54
CA ILE A 47 1.52 -0.86 -2.16
C ILE A 47 0.97 -1.09 -3.56
N LYS A 48 1.87 -1.27 -4.52
CA LYS A 48 1.60 -1.69 -5.89
C LYS A 48 2.21 -3.07 -6.11
N ILE A 49 1.34 -4.06 -6.31
CA ILE A 49 1.76 -5.43 -6.63
C ILE A 49 1.77 -5.57 -8.16
N VAL A 50 2.94 -5.85 -8.72
CA VAL A 50 3.13 -6.05 -10.16
C VAL A 50 3.33 -7.55 -10.40
N PRO A 51 2.37 -8.25 -11.03
CA PRO A 51 2.55 -9.65 -11.38
C PRO A 51 3.64 -9.78 -12.46
N SER A 52 4.57 -10.72 -12.26
CA SER A 52 5.53 -11.13 -13.28
C SER A 52 5.11 -12.47 -13.88
N SER A 53 5.09 -12.56 -15.21
CA SER A 53 4.81 -13.79 -15.96
C SER A 53 5.93 -14.83 -15.89
N ILE A 54 7.06 -14.48 -15.28
CA ILE A 54 8.24 -15.34 -15.24
C ILE A 54 8.29 -16.09 -13.91
N ASP A 55 8.27 -17.42 -13.98
CA ASP A 55 8.55 -18.33 -12.86
C ASP A 55 10.04 -18.29 -12.48
N LYS A 56 10.57 -17.10 -12.17
CA LYS A 56 11.90 -16.95 -11.62
C LYS A 56 11.82 -17.14 -10.11
N ARG A 57 12.63 -18.05 -9.57
CA ARG A 57 12.92 -18.11 -8.13
C ARG A 57 13.57 -16.80 -7.76
N THR A 58 12.78 -15.90 -7.17
CA THR A 58 13.19 -14.56 -6.81
C THR A 58 14.34 -14.64 -5.79
N THR A 59 15.57 -14.38 -6.21
CA THR A 59 16.72 -14.08 -5.33
C THR A 59 16.74 -12.62 -4.87
N TRP A 60 15.74 -11.84 -5.28
CA TRP A 60 15.57 -10.46 -4.89
C TRP A 60 15.09 -10.38 -3.44
N GLU A 61 15.93 -9.79 -2.59
CA GLU A 61 15.51 -9.29 -1.30
C GLU A 61 14.68 -8.02 -1.52
N PRO A 62 13.45 -7.94 -0.97
CA PRO A 62 12.68 -6.72 -1.05
C PRO A 62 13.49 -5.56 -0.45
N PRO A 63 13.48 -4.36 -1.07
CA PRO A 63 14.18 -3.20 -0.54
C PRO A 63 13.75 -2.96 0.90
N LYS A 64 14.73 -2.69 1.77
CA LYS A 64 14.49 -2.44 3.19
C LYS A 64 13.56 -1.22 3.34
N THR A 65 12.32 -1.52 3.70
CA THR A 65 11.40 -0.74 4.54
C THR A 65 11.52 0.78 4.44
N GLY A 66 10.81 1.37 3.47
CA GLY A 66 10.34 2.75 3.61
C GLY A 66 9.00 2.79 4.36
N THR A 67 8.59 3.96 4.84
CA THR A 67 7.30 4.15 5.51
C THR A 67 6.12 3.98 4.54
N HIS A 68 6.32 4.16 3.22
CA HIS A 68 5.30 4.01 2.18
C HIS A 68 3.94 4.63 2.53
N ASP A 69 3.98 5.81 3.14
CA ASP A 69 2.87 6.53 3.78
C ASP A 69 2.14 7.50 2.83
N LYS A 70 2.62 7.60 1.58
CA LYS A 70 2.06 8.47 0.55
C LYS A 70 1.83 7.67 -0.74
N PRO A 71 0.73 7.92 -1.47
CA PRO A 71 0.48 7.32 -2.78
C PRO A 71 1.67 7.45 -3.75
N GLU A 72 2.34 8.59 -3.74
CA GLU A 72 3.50 8.90 -4.58
C GLU A 72 4.75 8.11 -4.20
N ASN A 73 4.80 7.60 -2.96
CA ASN A 73 5.90 6.81 -2.40
C ASN A 73 5.47 5.36 -2.10
N MET A 74 4.59 4.81 -2.94
CA MET A 74 4.10 3.45 -2.78
C MET A 74 5.20 2.39 -2.94
N LEU A 75 5.15 1.32 -2.14
CA LEU A 75 6.01 0.16 -2.28
C LEU A 75 5.66 -0.60 -3.56
N LYS A 76 6.63 -0.81 -4.44
CA LYS A 76 6.45 -1.60 -5.67
C LYS A 76 6.97 -3.01 -5.46
N ILE A 77 6.07 -3.96 -5.29
CA ILE A 77 6.43 -5.38 -5.13
C ILE A 77 6.26 -6.08 -6.47
N ARG A 78 7.37 -6.61 -7.01
CA ARG A 78 7.32 -7.50 -8.16
C ARG A 78 7.11 -8.92 -7.66
N CYS A 79 5.95 -9.50 -7.97
CA CYS A 79 5.57 -10.81 -7.48
C CYS A 79 5.72 -11.83 -8.61
N ALA A 80 6.61 -12.82 -8.46
CA ALA A 80 6.61 -13.99 -9.33
C ALA A 80 5.35 -14.83 -9.05
N ARG A 81 4.89 -15.63 -10.02
CA ARG A 81 3.62 -16.39 -9.92
C ARG A 81 3.48 -17.23 -8.63
N ASN A 82 4.60 -17.71 -8.08
CA ASN A 82 4.67 -18.56 -6.89
C ASN A 82 5.25 -17.83 -5.65
N TYR A 83 5.38 -16.51 -5.68
CA TYR A 83 5.91 -15.74 -4.56
C TYR A 83 4.84 -15.52 -3.49
N ARG A 84 5.16 -15.84 -2.24
CA ARG A 84 4.27 -15.63 -1.09
C ARG A 84 4.53 -14.24 -0.50
N LEU A 85 3.52 -13.37 -0.60
CA LEU A 85 3.54 -12.08 0.09
C LEU A 85 3.36 -12.30 1.59
N GLU A 86 4.28 -11.76 2.38
CA GLU A 86 4.22 -11.83 3.85
C GLU A 86 3.80 -10.49 4.44
N PHE A 87 3.11 -10.51 5.59
CA PHE A 87 2.55 -9.30 6.19
C PHE A 87 3.62 -8.26 6.57
N ASN A 88 4.74 -8.70 7.13
CA ASN A 88 5.90 -7.86 7.45
C ASN A 88 6.49 -7.14 6.21
N GLN A 89 6.35 -7.71 5.02
CA GLN A 89 6.76 -7.08 3.76
C GLN A 89 5.81 -5.95 3.33
N LEU A 90 4.56 -6.00 3.78
CA LEU A 90 3.52 -5.02 3.46
C LEU A 90 3.45 -3.90 4.51
N ALA A 91 3.51 -4.26 5.80
CA ALA A 91 3.32 -3.35 6.92
C ALA A 91 4.57 -2.53 7.29
N GLY A 92 5.74 -2.91 6.75
CA GLY A 92 7.04 -2.41 7.21
C GLY A 92 7.42 -3.01 8.58
N LYS A 93 8.69 -2.93 8.97
CA LYS A 93 9.06 -3.24 10.36
C LYS A 93 8.43 -2.17 11.24
N GLY A 94 7.55 -2.58 12.17
CA GLY A 94 7.12 -1.68 13.24
C GLY A 94 8.36 -1.20 13.98
N GLU A 95 8.45 0.11 14.23
CA GLU A 95 9.49 0.63 15.11
C GLU A 95 9.36 -0.12 16.43
N SER A 96 10.42 -0.86 16.77
CA SER A 96 10.53 -1.58 18.02
C SER A 96 10.81 -0.53 19.07
N THR A 97 9.77 -0.09 19.78
CA THR A 97 9.92 0.71 21.00
C THR A 97 10.54 -0.15 22.10
#